data_AF-A0A2K6UFS8-F1
#
_entry.id   AF-A0A2K6UFS8-F1
#
_cell.length_a   1.000
_cell.length_b   1.000
_cell.length_c   1.000
_cell.angle_alpha   90.00
_cell.angle_beta   90.00
_cell.angle_gamma   90.00
#
_symmetry.space_group_name_H-M   'P 1'
#
loop_
_entity.id
_entity.type
_entity.pdbx_description
1 polymer ?
#
loop_
_entity_poly.entity_id
_entity_poly.type
_entity_poly.pdbx_seq_one_letter_code
_entity_poly.pdbx_strand_id
1 'polypeptide(L)' 'MAKRTKKVGIVGKYGTCYGASLRKMVKKIEISQHAKYTCSFCAVGIWHCGSCMKTVAGGAWTMQPS' A
#
# COMPACT_ATOMS: atom_id res chain seq x y z
N MET A 1 5.75 -17.76 12.29
CA MET A 1 6.20 -16.35 12.10
C MET A 1 5.72 -15.53 13.30
N ALA A 2 6.62 -14.96 14.12
CA ALA A 2 6.22 -14.16 15.29
C ALA A 2 6.01 -12.69 14.92
N LYS A 3 5.10 -12.00 15.62
CA LYS A 3 4.83 -10.57 15.41
C LYS A 3 6.04 -9.73 15.83
N ARG A 4 6.74 -9.16 14.86
CA ARG A 4 7.98 -8.40 15.08
C ARG A 4 7.79 -7.01 15.69
N THR A 5 6.65 -6.34 15.43
CA THR A 5 6.40 -4.98 15.89
C THR A 5 5.03 -4.82 16.53
N LYS A 6 4.94 -4.05 17.63
CA LYS A 6 3.67 -3.73 18.29
C LYS A 6 2.86 -2.66 17.52
N LYS A 7 3.51 -1.55 17.12
CA LYS A 7 2.85 -0.37 16.52
C LYS A 7 3.37 0.02 15.12
N VAL A 8 4.68 -0.12 14.90
CA VAL A 8 5.39 0.50 13.77
C VAL A 8 5.03 -0.16 12.43
N GLY A 9 5.08 -1.48 12.29
CA GLY A 9 4.76 -2.17 11.03
C GLY A 9 5.74 -1.82 9.91
N ILE A 10 5.24 -1.58 8.69
CA ILE A 10 6.04 -1.36 7.47
C ILE A 10 7.01 -0.17 7.57
N VAL A 11 6.62 0.89 8.30
CA VAL A 11 7.47 2.07 8.55
C VAL A 11 8.62 1.82 9.54
N GLY A 12 8.82 0.57 9.99
CA GLY A 12 9.99 0.17 10.76
C GLY A 12 11.32 0.40 10.03
N LYS A 13 11.30 0.44 8.69
CA LYS A 13 12.48 0.76 7.85
C LYS A 13 13.08 2.14 8.12
N TYR A 14 12.28 3.08 8.66
CA TYR A 14 12.72 4.44 8.96
C TYR A 14 13.36 4.61 10.34
N GLY A 15 13.48 3.53 11.13
CA GLY A 15 14.13 3.59 12.44
C GLY A 15 13.51 4.63 13.38
N THR A 16 14.32 5.50 13.96
CA THR A 16 13.90 6.61 14.85
C THR A 16 13.61 7.92 14.11
N CYS A 17 13.92 8.02 12.83
CA CYS A 17 13.90 9.25 12.05
C CYS A 17 12.48 9.79 11.76
N TYR A 18 12.41 11.06 11.36
CA TYR A 18 11.22 11.78 10.85
C TYR A 18 10.07 11.99 11.86
N GLY A 19 10.22 11.56 13.11
CA GLY A 19 9.18 11.74 14.13
C GLY A 19 7.98 10.83 13.96
N ALA A 20 7.11 10.79 14.97
CA ALA A 20 6.00 9.83 15.02
C ALA A 20 4.80 10.22 14.14
N SER A 21 4.54 11.53 13.96
CA SER A 21 3.43 12.05 13.16
C SER A 21 3.59 11.71 11.68
N LEU A 22 4.75 12.02 11.10
CA LEU A 22 5.07 11.73 9.70
C LEU A 22 5.03 10.22 9.43
N ARG A 23 5.61 9.40 10.31
CA ARG A 23 5.58 7.94 10.17
C ARG A 23 4.17 7.35 10.24
N LYS A 24 3.25 7.93 11.00
CA LYS A 24 1.84 7.50 11.01
C LYS A 24 1.14 7.80 9.68
N MET A 25 1.44 8.94 9.06
CA MET A 25 0.88 9.32 7.76
C MET A 25 1.42 8.40 6.66
N VAL A 26 2.75 8.26 6.58
CA VAL A 26 3.42 7.39 5.60
C VAL A 26 2.98 5.93 5.75
N LYS A 27 2.76 5.45 6.97
CA LYS A 27 2.27 4.09 7.19
C LYS A 27 0.95 3.80 6.46
N LYS A 28 0.00 4.75 6.45
CA LYS A 28 -1.28 4.56 5.75
C LYS A 28 -1.07 4.46 4.24
N ILE A 29 -0.21 5.31 3.72
CA ILE A 29 0.13 5.43 2.30
C ILE A 29 0.88 4.19 1.80
N GLU A 30 1.86 3.70 2.56
CA GLU A 30 2.62 2.50 2.18
C GLU A 30 1.78 1.23 2.27
N ILE A 31 0.88 1.14 3.25
CA ILE A 31 -0.05 0.01 3.33
C ILE A 31 -0.93 -0.03 2.09
N SER A 32 -1.48 1.10 1.64
CA SER A 32 -2.29 1.14 0.43
C SER A 32 -1.46 0.86 -0.82
N GLN A 33 -0.26 1.43 -0.94
CA GLN A 33 0.63 1.17 -2.07
C GLN A 33 1.04 -0.31 -2.20
N HIS A 34 1.39 -0.96 -1.08
CA HIS A 34 1.80 -2.36 -1.06
C HIS A 34 0.63 -3.35 -0.95
N ALA A 35 -0.61 -2.85 -0.86
CA ALA A 35 -1.79 -3.70 -0.84
C ALA A 35 -2.05 -4.30 -2.23
N LYS A 36 -2.29 -5.61 -2.27
CA LYS A 36 -2.89 -6.27 -3.43
C LYS A 36 -4.40 -6.02 -3.36
N TYR A 37 -4.89 -5.10 -4.16
CA TYR A 37 -6.33 -4.83 -4.29
C TYR A 37 -7.02 -5.84 -5.17
N THR A 38 -8.36 -5.84 -5.24
CA THR A 38 -9.21 -6.62 -6.17
C THR A 38 -9.71 -5.81 -7.44
N CYS A 39 -9.89 -6.39 -8.66
CA CYS A 39 -9.86 -5.81 -10.04
C CYS A 39 -11.11 -6.34 -10.61
N SER A 40 -11.98 -5.43 -10.96
CA SER A 40 -13.33 -5.76 -11.32
C SER A 40 -13.43 -6.46 -12.69
N PHE A 41 -12.36 -6.46 -13.50
CA PHE A 41 -12.32 -7.11 -14.82
C PHE A 41 -11.78 -8.55 -14.82
N CYS A 42 -11.04 -8.96 -13.79
CA CYS A 42 -10.49 -10.32 -13.66
C CYS A 42 -10.65 -10.91 -12.24
N ALA A 43 -11.32 -10.20 -11.32
CA ALA A 43 -11.09 -10.31 -9.87
C ALA A 43 -9.58 -10.33 -9.58
N VAL A 44 -8.82 -9.24 -9.63
CA VAL A 44 -8.19 -8.61 -8.45
C VAL A 44 -7.19 -7.42 -8.91
N GLY A 45 -7.15 -6.23 -8.26
CA GLY A 45 -7.09 -4.78 -8.62
C GLY A 45 -5.81 -4.28 -9.23
N ILE A 46 -5.88 -3.20 -10.04
CA ILE A 46 -4.78 -2.91 -10.97
C ILE A 46 -3.93 -1.70 -10.59
N TRP A 47 -2.70 -2.02 -10.21
CA TRP A 47 -1.46 -1.49 -10.80
C TRP A 47 -0.86 -2.68 -11.59
N HIS A 48 -0.62 -2.54 -12.90
CA HIS A 48 -0.21 -3.61 -13.84
C HIS A 48 -0.68 -5.04 -13.49
N CYS A 49 -1.79 -5.48 -14.08
CA CYS A 49 -2.27 -6.85 -13.88
C CYS A 49 -1.42 -7.83 -14.71
N GLY A 50 -0.59 -8.65 -14.06
CA GLY A 50 0.29 -9.61 -14.75
C GLY A 50 -0.45 -10.71 -15.51
N SER A 51 -1.69 -11.05 -15.14
CA SER A 51 -2.50 -12.07 -15.84
C SER A 51 -3.28 -11.50 -17.02
N CYS A 52 -3.82 -10.29 -16.89
CA CYS A 52 -4.72 -9.71 -17.89
C CYS A 52 -4.02 -8.68 -18.81
N MET A 53 -2.75 -8.34 -18.55
CA MET A 53 -1.92 -7.33 -19.23
C MET A 53 -2.58 -5.94 -19.39
N LYS A 54 -3.63 -5.65 -18.62
CA LYS A 54 -4.33 -4.37 -18.64
C LYS A 54 -3.76 -3.45 -17.56
N THR A 55 -3.54 -2.19 -17.93
CA THR A 55 -3.13 -1.11 -17.03
C THR A 55 -4.31 -0.20 -16.78
N VAL A 56 -4.67 0.02 -15.52
CA VAL A 56 -5.75 0.93 -15.12
C VAL A 56 -5.13 2.18 -14.52
N ALA A 57 -5.62 3.35 -14.92
CA ALA A 57 -5.24 4.62 -14.31
C ALA A 57 -6.00 4.77 -12.97
N GLY A 58 -5.30 4.64 -11.85
CA GLY A 58 -5.79 4.92 -10.50
C GLY A 58 -5.05 6.10 -9.87
N GLY A 59 -5.49 6.55 -8.69
CA GLY A 59 -4.76 7.55 -7.89
C GLY A 59 -3.40 7.01 -7.40
N ALA A 60 -2.44 7.90 -7.15
CA ALA A 60 -1.06 7.55 -6.77
C ALA A 60 -0.96 6.60 -5.56
N TRP A 61 -1.99 6.57 -4.70
CA TRP A 61 -2.01 5.78 -3.47
C TRP A 61 -3.32 4.98 -3.26
N THR A 62 -4.31 5.12 -4.15
CA THR A 62 -5.65 4.50 -4.05
C THR A 62 -6.21 4.17 -5.43
N MET A 63 -6.91 3.04 -5.57
CA MET A 63 -7.47 2.60 -6.86
C MET A 63 -8.65 3.43 -7.37
N GLN A 64 -9.41 4.06 -6.48
CA GLN A 64 -10.44 5.02 -6.85
C GLN A 64 -10.11 6.36 -6.16
N PRO A 65 -9.82 7.43 -6.92
CA PRO A 65 -10.08 8.77 -6.43
C PRO A 65 -11.59 8.97 -6.41
N SER A 66 -12.14 9.35 -5.25
CA SER A 66 -13.53 9.81 -5.12
C SER A 66 -13.76 11.10 -5.89
#